data_AF-A0AAD5M5N0-F1
#
_entry.id   AF-A0AAD5M5N0-F1
#
_cell.length_a   1.000
_cell.length_b   1.000
_cell.length_c   1.000
_cell.angle_alpha   90.00
_cell.angle_beta   90.00
_cell.angle_gamma   90.00
#
_symmetry.space_group_name_H-M   'P 1'
#
loop_
_entity.id
_entity.type
_entity.pdbx_description
1 polymer ?
#
loop_
_entity_poly.entity_id
_entity_poly.type
_entity_poly.pdbx_seq_one_letter_code
_entity_poly.pdbx_strand_id
1 'polypeptide(L)'
;MLERNKANLILQRFASLSPAIIRAQAGADTKAKAMIQDFRDKVEVAHIQMAIKESMNVHTQRQQEVVKLFDGPILPLQELLQKFSIPYELYKVQLAIFHCANLYREEPIMALWENIIQSEFKHEGEVSERLLCTLHE
;
A
#
# COMPACT_ATOMS: atom_id res chain seq x y z
N MET A 1 -23.72 2.67 -0.87
CA MET A 1 -23.86 3.45 0.38
C MET A 1 -23.16 2.80 1.58
N LEU A 2 -23.06 1.47 1.66
CA LEU A 2 -22.46 0.75 2.80
C LEU A 2 -20.94 0.97 2.99
N GLU A 3 -20.18 1.07 1.90
CA GLU A 3 -18.72 1.26 1.93
C GLU A 3 -18.28 2.67 2.41
N ARG A 4 -19.09 3.70 2.13
CA ARG A 4 -18.87 5.07 2.62
C ARG A 4 -19.04 5.19 4.13
N ASN A 5 -19.90 4.36 4.72
CA ASN A 5 -20.11 4.32 6.17
C ASN A 5 -18.97 3.60 6.90
N LYS A 6 -18.32 2.60 6.27
CA LYS A 6 -17.12 1.97 6.83
C LYS A 6 -15.93 2.94 6.83
N ALA A 7 -15.71 3.68 5.74
CA ALA A 7 -14.65 4.69 5.67
C ALA A 7 -14.84 5.79 6.74
N ASN A 8 -16.07 6.28 6.93
CA ASN A 8 -16.39 7.23 7.99
C ASN A 8 -16.19 6.64 9.39
N LEU A 9 -16.53 5.37 9.62
CA LEU A 9 -16.31 4.72 10.91
C LEU A 9 -14.81 4.54 11.24
N ILE A 10 -13.98 4.23 10.24
CA ILE A 10 -12.53 4.09 10.40
C ILE A 10 -11.88 5.45 10.68
N LEU A 11 -12.27 6.50 9.93
CA LEU A 11 -11.80 7.87 10.16
C LEU A 11 -12.25 8.42 11.51
N GLN A 12 -13.49 8.13 11.93
CA GLN A 12 -14.03 8.53 13.22
C GLN A 12 -13.35 7.78 14.39
N ARG A 13 -12.99 6.50 14.20
CA ARG A 13 -12.14 5.75 15.14
C ARG A 13 -10.74 6.35 15.24
N PHE A 14 -10.11 6.73 14.13
CA PHE A 14 -8.78 7.34 14.13
C PHE A 14 -8.76 8.75 14.75
N ALA A 15 -9.78 9.57 14.44
CA ALA A 15 -9.93 10.93 14.97
C ALA A 15 -10.21 10.96 16.48
N SER A 16 -10.99 10.00 17.00
CA SER A 16 -11.26 9.86 18.45
C SER A 16 -10.11 9.21 19.22
N LEU A 17 -9.27 8.43 18.54
CA LEU A 17 -8.05 7.86 19.12
C LEU A 17 -7.03 8.96 19.43
N SER A 18 -6.90 10.03 18.63
CA SER A 18 -5.86 11.05 18.87
C SER A 18 -5.93 11.74 20.25
N PRO A 19 -7.08 12.25 20.72
CA PRO A 19 -7.19 12.81 22.07
C PRO A 19 -7.10 11.77 23.19
N ALA A 20 -7.52 10.52 22.95
CA ALA A 20 -7.40 9.41 23.90
C ALA A 20 -5.95 8.91 24.04
N ILE A 21 -5.20 8.89 22.94
CA ILE A 21 -3.77 8.56 22.88
C ILE A 21 -2.95 9.62 23.61
N ILE A 22 -3.22 10.91 23.39
CA ILE A 22 -2.51 11.99 24.10
C ILE A 22 -2.76 11.90 25.62
N ARG A 23 -4.02 11.65 26.03
CA ARG A 23 -4.37 11.47 27.45
C ARG A 23 -3.80 10.18 28.07
N ALA A 24 -3.73 9.10 27.31
CA ALA A 24 -3.10 7.85 27.75
C ALA A 24 -1.56 7.94 27.77
N GLN A 25 -0.94 8.64 26.82
CA GLN A 25 0.52 8.84 26.74
C GLN A 25 1.08 9.69 27.89
N ALA A 26 0.25 10.55 28.48
CA ALA A 26 0.61 11.31 29.68
C ALA A 26 0.76 10.43 30.94
N GLY A 27 0.16 9.22 30.96
CA GLY A 27 0.23 8.28 32.09
C GLY A 27 0.77 6.88 31.76
N ALA A 28 1.07 6.59 30.49
CA ALA A 28 1.53 5.28 30.05
C ALA A 28 3.03 5.07 30.34
N ASP A 29 3.32 3.96 31.02
CA ASP A 29 4.67 3.43 31.20
C ASP A 29 5.40 3.29 29.85
N THR A 30 6.72 3.51 29.87
CA THR A 30 7.63 3.39 28.72
C THR A 30 7.42 2.10 27.94
N LYS A 31 7.13 1.00 28.63
CA LYS A 31 6.81 -0.31 28.05
C LYS A 31 5.52 -0.31 27.22
N ALA A 32 4.47 0.36 27.69
CA ALA A 32 3.21 0.47 26.95
C ALA A 32 3.37 1.33 25.68
N LYS A 33 4.18 2.40 25.74
CA LYS A 33 4.51 3.21 24.56
C LYS A 33 5.26 2.41 23.50
N ALA A 34 6.27 1.63 23.90
CA ALA A 34 7.02 0.75 22.99
C ALA A 34 6.12 -0.31 22.34
N MET A 35 5.21 -0.92 23.11
CA MET A 35 4.25 -1.89 22.59
C MET A 35 3.26 -1.26 21.60
N ILE A 36 2.75 -0.06 21.88
CA ILE A 36 1.89 0.68 20.94
C ILE A 36 2.63 1.02 19.65
N GLN A 37 3.91 1.37 19.72
CA GLN A 37 4.72 1.62 18.53
C GLN A 37 4.90 0.34 17.70
N ASP A 38 5.26 -0.78 18.32
CA ASP A 38 5.38 -2.09 17.63
C ASP A 38 4.06 -2.48 16.91
N PHE A 39 2.91 -2.23 17.54
CA PHE A 39 1.62 -2.45 16.88
C PHE A 39 1.39 -1.52 15.69
N ARG A 40 1.80 -0.25 15.77
CA ARG A 40 1.69 0.69 14.64
C ARG A 40 2.54 0.25 13.48
N ASP A 41 3.79 -0.11 13.74
CA ASP A 41 4.73 -0.57 12.72
C ASP A 41 4.17 -1.82 12.02
N LYS A 42 3.64 -2.78 12.78
CA LYS A 42 2.97 -3.97 12.22
C LYS A 42 1.73 -3.65 11.39
N VAL A 43 0.92 -2.67 11.81
CA VAL A 43 -0.26 -2.24 11.04
C VAL A 43 0.16 -1.59 9.71
N GLU A 44 1.25 -0.82 9.69
CA GLU A 44 1.78 -0.25 8.46
C GLU A 44 2.24 -1.34 7.47
N VAL A 45 2.96 -2.36 7.95
CA VAL A 45 3.35 -3.52 7.12
C VAL A 45 2.13 -4.30 6.63
N ALA A 46 1.10 -4.46 7.47
CA ALA A 46 -0.14 -5.13 7.06
C ALA A 46 -0.88 -4.37 5.96
N HIS A 47 -0.89 -3.03 5.99
CA HIS A 47 -1.45 -2.22 4.91
C HIS A 47 -0.67 -2.37 3.61
N ILE A 48 0.66 -2.42 3.67
CA ILE A 48 1.51 -2.69 2.51
C ILE A 48 1.17 -4.06 1.90
N GLN A 49 1.05 -5.08 2.76
CA GLN A 49 0.67 -6.43 2.34
C GLN A 49 -0.71 -6.46 1.65
N MET A 50 -1.68 -5.72 2.18
CA MET A 50 -3.01 -5.59 1.60
C MET A 50 -2.98 -4.84 0.25
N ALA A 51 -2.18 -3.77 0.13
CA ALA A 51 -2.00 -3.05 -1.13
C ALA A 51 -1.40 -3.93 -2.23
N ILE A 52 -0.47 -4.84 -1.88
CA ILE A 52 0.06 -5.85 -2.81
C ILE A 52 -1.06 -6.78 -3.26
N LYS A 53 -1.85 -7.30 -2.31
CA LYS A 53 -2.97 -8.20 -2.58
C LYS A 53 -4.00 -7.56 -3.51
N GLU A 54 -4.34 -6.28 -3.30
CA GLU A 54 -5.29 -5.53 -4.14
C GLU A 54 -4.72 -5.22 -5.53
N SER A 55 -3.42 -4.96 -5.64
CA SER A 55 -2.75 -4.70 -6.92
C SER A 55 -2.57 -5.96 -7.77
N MET A 56 -2.61 -7.13 -7.14
CA MET A 56 -2.55 -8.41 -7.82
C MET A 56 -3.87 -8.74 -8.50
N ASN A 57 -3.94 -8.49 -9.81
CA ASN A 57 -5.10 -8.86 -10.61
C ASN A 57 -5.16 -10.40 -10.79
N VAL A 58 -6.12 -11.04 -10.14
CA VAL A 58 -6.19 -12.52 -9.96
C VAL A 58 -6.73 -13.25 -11.20
N HIS A 59 -6.07 -13.06 -12.34
CA HIS A 59 -6.48 -13.70 -13.60
C HIS A 59 -5.92 -15.11 -13.79
N THR A 60 -4.87 -15.46 -13.04
CA THR A 60 -4.23 -16.78 -13.14
C THR A 60 -4.32 -17.57 -11.83
N GLN A 61 -4.39 -18.90 -11.93
CA GLN A 61 -4.39 -19.82 -10.78
C GLN A 61 -3.20 -19.56 -9.83
N ARG A 62 -2.02 -19.27 -10.40
CA ARG A 62 -0.80 -18.95 -9.66
C ARG A 62 -0.94 -17.67 -8.84
N GLN A 63 -1.56 -16.63 -9.40
CA GLN A 63 -1.84 -15.39 -8.67
C GLN A 63 -2.87 -15.62 -7.56
N GLN A 64 -3.84 -16.50 -7.74
CA GLN A 64 -4.81 -16.85 -6.69
C GLN A 64 -4.14 -17.56 -5.52
N GLU A 65 -3.19 -18.45 -5.79
CA GLU A 65 -2.37 -19.10 -4.75
C GLU A 65 -1.50 -18.10 -4.00
N VAL A 66 -0.89 -17.14 -4.71
CA VAL A 66 -0.10 -16.07 -4.09
C VAL A 66 -0.98 -15.15 -3.24
N VAL A 67 -2.17 -14.79 -3.71
CA VAL A 67 -3.12 -13.96 -2.94
C VAL A 67 -3.51 -14.60 -1.62
N LYS A 68 -3.64 -15.94 -1.58
CA LYS A 68 -3.92 -16.69 -0.34
C LYS A 68 -2.79 -16.62 0.69
N LEU A 69 -1.53 -16.41 0.27
CA LEU A 69 -0.41 -16.24 1.21
C LEU A 69 -0.57 -14.97 2.05
N PHE A 70 -1.24 -13.94 1.51
CA PHE A 70 -1.47 -12.68 2.20
C PHE A 70 -2.62 -12.72 3.22
N ASP A 71 -3.44 -13.78 3.22
CA ASP A 71 -4.45 -14.03 4.26
C ASP A 71 -3.83 -14.65 5.53
N GLY A 72 -2.54 -14.98 5.48
CA GLY A 72 -1.76 -15.51 6.60
C GLY A 72 -1.11 -14.44 7.48
N PRO A 73 -0.01 -14.77 8.19
CA PRO A 73 0.69 -13.81 9.04
C PRO A 73 1.29 -12.66 8.23
N ILE A 74 1.54 -11.53 8.90
CA ILE A 74 2.24 -10.39 8.31
C ILE A 74 3.66 -10.83 7.91
N LEU A 75 3.97 -10.69 6.62
CA LEU A 75 5.26 -11.08 6.07
C LEU A 75 6.32 -9.98 6.33
N PRO A 76 7.61 -10.36 6.44
CA PRO A 76 8.69 -9.38 6.55
C PRO A 76 8.75 -8.42 5.36
N LEU A 77 9.07 -7.14 5.59
CA LEU A 77 9.19 -6.13 4.54
C LEU A 77 10.15 -6.54 3.41
N GLN A 78 11.27 -7.18 3.73
CA GLN A 78 12.22 -7.67 2.72
C GLN A 78 11.62 -8.78 1.85
N GLU A 79 10.76 -9.62 2.42
CA GLU A 79 10.05 -10.65 1.67
C GLU A 79 8.97 -10.02 0.78
N LEU A 80 8.20 -9.07 1.31
CA LEU A 80 7.24 -8.27 0.54
C LEU A 80 7.90 -7.58 -0.66
N LEU A 81 9.13 -7.07 -0.45
CA LEU A 81 9.92 -6.40 -1.48
C LEU A 81 10.37 -7.36 -2.60
N GLN A 82 11.08 -8.41 -2.21
CA GLN A 82 11.81 -9.27 -3.14
C GLN A 82 10.91 -10.27 -3.87
N LYS A 83 9.88 -10.80 -3.19
CA LYS A 83 9.03 -11.85 -3.78
C LYS A 83 7.81 -11.30 -4.51
N PHE A 84 7.39 -10.07 -4.19
CA PHE A 84 6.13 -9.54 -4.71
C PHE A 84 6.30 -8.17 -5.36
N SER A 85 6.72 -7.13 -4.63
CA SER A 85 6.67 -5.79 -5.21
C SER A 85 7.64 -5.58 -6.38
N ILE A 86 8.84 -6.20 -6.35
CA ILE A 86 9.80 -6.14 -7.47
C ILE A 86 9.32 -6.99 -8.66
N PRO A 87 8.99 -8.30 -8.51
CA PRO A 87 8.59 -9.14 -9.64
C PRO A 87 7.29 -8.70 -10.33
N TYR A 88 6.38 -8.09 -9.59
CA TYR A 88 5.11 -7.56 -10.13
C TYR A 88 5.17 -6.06 -10.44
N GLU A 89 6.36 -5.44 -10.42
CA GLU A 89 6.55 -4.03 -10.77
C GLU A 89 5.63 -3.06 -10.01
N LEU A 90 5.34 -3.36 -8.74
CA LEU A 90 4.46 -2.56 -7.89
C LEU A 90 5.22 -1.36 -7.30
N TYR A 91 5.60 -0.42 -8.14
CA TYR A 91 6.51 0.67 -7.77
C TYR A 91 6.00 1.53 -6.59
N LYS A 92 4.69 1.81 -6.53
CA LYS A 92 4.05 2.53 -5.40
C LYS A 92 4.18 1.76 -4.09
N VAL A 93 4.09 0.43 -4.13
CA VAL A 93 4.29 -0.44 -2.97
C VAL A 93 5.77 -0.46 -2.56
N GLN A 94 6.70 -0.50 -3.53
CA GLN A 94 8.14 -0.45 -3.25
C GLN A 94 8.51 0.81 -2.46
N LEU A 95 7.95 1.97 -2.82
CA LEU A 95 8.13 3.22 -2.06
C LEU A 95 7.55 3.13 -0.64
N ALA A 96 6.38 2.54 -0.46
CA ALA A 96 5.78 2.35 0.87
C ALA A 96 6.65 1.44 1.76
N ILE A 97 7.25 0.39 1.18
CA ILE A 97 8.20 -0.49 1.87
C ILE A 97 9.45 0.29 2.30
N PHE A 98 10.02 1.13 1.42
CA PHE A 98 11.20 1.94 1.75
C PHE A 98 10.92 2.97 2.85
N HIS A 99 9.75 3.60 2.82
CA HIS A 99 9.28 4.48 3.90
C HIS A 99 9.20 3.72 5.23
N CYS A 100 8.50 2.58 5.25
CA CYS A 100 8.30 1.79 6.47
C CYS A 100 9.63 1.21 7.01
N ALA A 101 10.55 0.82 6.13
CA ALA A 101 11.88 0.35 6.51
C ALA A 101 12.87 1.47 6.87
N ASN A 102 12.47 2.75 6.73
CA ASN A 102 13.33 3.92 6.89
C ASN A 102 14.59 3.88 6.00
N LEU A 103 14.45 3.30 4.80
CA LEU A 103 15.50 3.09 3.80
C LEU A 103 15.41 4.14 2.70
N TYR A 104 16.02 5.31 2.95
CA TYR A 104 16.06 6.41 1.98
C TYR A 104 17.39 6.43 1.24
N ARG A 105 17.47 5.67 0.15
CA ARG A 105 18.56 5.83 -0.82
C ARG A 105 18.02 6.62 -2.00
N GLU A 106 18.72 7.69 -2.37
CA GLU A 106 18.25 8.64 -3.38
C GLU A 106 18.09 7.96 -4.74
N GLU A 107 19.10 7.24 -5.22
CA GLU A 107 19.08 6.67 -6.57
C GLU A 107 17.95 5.63 -6.77
N PRO A 108 17.72 4.66 -5.86
CA PRO A 108 16.58 3.73 -5.99
C PRO A 108 15.22 4.41 -5.91
N ILE A 109 15.07 5.43 -5.05
CA ILE A 109 13.80 6.16 -4.90
C ILE A 109 13.50 6.95 -6.18
N MET A 110 14.50 7.63 -6.74
CA MET A 110 14.33 8.39 -7.98
C MET A 110 13.99 7.47 -9.15
N ALA A 111 14.67 6.33 -9.28
CA ALA A 111 14.35 5.34 -10.31
C ALA A 111 12.91 4.81 -10.17
N LEU A 112 12.42 4.60 -8.95
CA LEU A 112 11.01 4.21 -8.74
C LEU A 112 10.03 5.30 -9.13
N TRP A 113 10.32 6.55 -8.82
CA TRP A 113 9.49 7.67 -9.25
C TRP A 113 9.45 7.81 -10.76
N GLU A 114 10.58 7.68 -11.44
CA GLU A 114 10.64 7.65 -12.90
C GLU A 114 9.78 6.53 -13.48
N ASN A 115 9.87 5.31 -12.94
CA ASN A 115 9.05 4.18 -13.38
C ASN A 115 7.55 4.41 -13.16
N ILE A 116 7.15 5.01 -12.02
CA ILE A 116 5.76 5.37 -11.75
C ILE A 116 5.28 6.35 -12.82
N ILE A 117 6.01 7.45 -13.01
CA ILE A 117 5.65 8.49 -13.97
C ILE A 117 5.52 7.90 -15.39
N GLN A 118 6.51 7.12 -15.83
CA GLN A 118 6.49 6.47 -17.13
C GLN A 118 5.32 5.48 -17.28
N SER A 119 4.97 4.74 -16.22
CA SER A 119 3.85 3.78 -16.26
C SER A 119 2.50 4.47 -16.46
N GLU A 120 2.30 5.66 -15.88
CA GLU A 120 1.06 6.44 -16.03
C GLU A 120 0.90 6.94 -17.48
N PHE A 121 2.00 7.38 -18.12
CA PHE A 121 1.97 7.83 -19.52
C PHE A 121 1.76 6.71 -20.55
N LYS A 122 2.09 5.45 -20.22
CA LYS A 122 1.80 4.31 -21.10
C LYS A 122 0.30 4.05 -21.26
N HIS A 123 -0.52 4.49 -20.31
CA HIS A 123 -1.98 4.34 -20.36
C HIS A 123 -2.68 5.47 -21.13
N GLU A 124 -2.04 6.62 -21.35
CA GLU A 124 -2.58 7.72 -22.17
C GLU A 124 -2.50 7.46 -23.69
N GLY A 125 -1.74 6.45 -24.12
CA GLY A 125 -1.63 6.06 -25.54
C GLY A 125 -2.86 5.35 -26.11
N GLU A 126 -3.81 4.92 -25.26
CA GLU A 126 -5.12 4.42 -25.66
C GLU A 126 -6.10 5.60 -25.83
N VAL A 127 -5.74 6.57 -26.67
CA VAL A 127 -6.76 7.43 -27.29
C VAL A 127 -7.62 6.51 -28.13
N SER A 128 -8.73 6.08 -27.52
CA SER A 128 -9.75 5.21 -28.08
C SER A 128 -9.86 5.37 -29.60
N GLU A 129 -9.66 4.29 -30.36
CA GLU A 129 -10.08 4.18 -31.77
C GLU A 129 -11.52 4.68 -32.01
N ARG A 130 -12.34 4.77 -30.94
CA ARG A 130 -13.67 5.38 -30.95
C ARG A 130 -13.70 6.87 -31.34
N LEU A 131 -12.59 7.61 -31.20
CA LEU A 131 -12.50 9.02 -31.64
C LEU A 131 -12.07 9.16 -33.11
N LEU A 132 -11.50 8.10 -33.72
CA LEU A 132 -11.15 8.11 -35.14
C LEU A 132 -12.38 7.83 -36.04
N CYS A 133 -13.41 7.17 -35.51
CA CYS A 133 -14.66 6.94 -36.24
C CYS A 133 -15.56 8.20 -36.34
N THR A 134 -15.30 9.26 -35.58
CA THR A 134 -16.12 10.48 -35.59
C THR A 134 -15.62 11.58 -36.52
N LEU A 135 -14.54 11.34 -37.27
CA LEU A 135 -13.94 12.32 -38.19
C LEU A 135 -14.19 12.00 -39.67
N HIS A 136 -15.10 11.08 -39.98
CA HIS A 136 -15.42 10.66 -41.36
C HIS A 136 -16.93 10.76 -41.71
N GLU A 137 -17.63 11.72 -41.11
CA GLU A 137 -18.94 12.22 -41.60
C GLU A 137 -18.82 13.72 -41.88
#